data_AF-A0A929D407-F1
#
_entry.id   AF-A0A929D407-F1
#
_cell.length_a   1.000
_cell.length_b   1.000
_cell.length_c   1.000
_cell.angle_alpha   90.00
_cell.angle_beta   90.00
_cell.angle_gamma   90.00
#
_symmetry.space_group_name_H-M   'P 1'
#
loop_
_entity.id
_entity.type
_entity.pdbx_description
1 polymer ?
#
loop_
_entity_poly.entity_id
_entity_poly.type
_entity_poly.pdbx_seq_one_letter_code
_entity_poly.pdbx_strand_id
1 'polypeptide(L)'
;MGLGKLTNIYCIALMAVFIMPLSMAWCETNAKAVENEADCSPHIFSLIPNQGEPASPITLYGKNLSVGVNLYMGEKGIPYSFTTEGAISFEVPKFEVGSYPVYLRYNENCESEKINLKVTERKPVISTLIPNQIYYCTPSKDRVVLLKGDNFSKETKVLFDEVVVGSEFLNNKAIEIKVPQANSGLHHLQVINPGGTKSLAYNFYIEGRPVIYNISVGIIYKGHYELLVEGENFLWGSLPLVEGKRVDSGVTYQGCNVLVYDRAPESDLPSELSIQVVNPDGLRSNLFYLAIP
;
A
#
# COMPACT_ATOMS: atom_id res chain seq x y z
N MET A 1 19.49 15.67 -63.68
CA MET A 1 20.55 16.26 -62.84
C MET A 1 20.80 15.31 -61.68
N GLY A 2 21.94 14.66 -61.48
CA GLY A 2 23.17 14.57 -62.24
C GLY A 2 23.93 13.29 -61.85
N LEU A 3 24.78 12.85 -62.80
CA LEU A 3 26.04 12.07 -62.71
C LEU A 3 26.15 10.99 -61.61
N GLY A 4 26.37 9.71 -61.90
CA GLY A 4 27.43 9.14 -62.75
C GLY A 4 28.36 8.32 -61.84
N LYS A 5 28.52 7.01 -62.00
CA LYS A 5 29.60 6.39 -62.78
C LYS A 5 29.29 4.90 -63.01
N LEU A 6 29.09 4.53 -64.27
CA LEU A 6 29.26 3.18 -64.79
C LEU A 6 30.68 3.10 -65.35
N THR A 7 31.55 2.30 -64.73
CA THR A 7 32.87 1.97 -65.28
C THR A 7 32.74 0.82 -66.26
N ASN A 8 32.77 1.16 -67.55
CA ASN A 8 32.98 0.23 -68.65
C ASN A 8 34.47 -0.18 -68.68
N ILE A 9 34.72 -1.49 -68.68
CA ILE A 9 36.05 -2.08 -68.88
C ILE A 9 36.23 -2.28 -70.40
N TYR A 10 37.25 -1.62 -70.96
CA TYR A 10 37.62 -1.74 -72.37
C TYR A 10 38.49 -2.98 -72.59
N CYS A 11 38.04 -3.89 -73.46
CA CYS A 11 38.91 -4.86 -74.15
C CYS A 11 39.20 -4.31 -75.55
N ILE A 12 40.42 -3.80 -75.78
CA ILE A 12 40.90 -3.42 -77.11
C ILE A 12 41.67 -4.63 -77.67
N ALA A 13 41.17 -5.19 -78.77
CA ALA A 13 41.90 -6.16 -79.59
C ALA A 13 42.57 -5.42 -80.75
N LEU A 14 43.89 -5.55 -80.89
CA LEU A 14 44.63 -5.12 -82.08
C LEU A 14 45.67 -6.20 -82.42
N MET A 15 45.60 -6.70 -83.66
CA MET A 15 46.52 -7.67 -84.23
C MET A 15 47.94 -7.08 -84.36
N ALA A 16 48.94 -7.80 -83.87
CA ALA A 16 50.28 -7.79 -84.43
C ALA A 16 51.00 -9.11 -84.09
N VAL A 17 51.52 -9.76 -85.13
CA VAL A 17 52.39 -10.94 -85.10
C VAL A 17 53.74 -10.55 -84.48
N PHE A 18 54.21 -11.23 -83.43
CA PHE A 18 55.62 -11.60 -83.21
C PHE A 18 55.80 -12.47 -81.94
N ILE A 19 56.84 -13.28 -81.96
CA ILE A 19 57.19 -14.45 -81.13
C ILE A 19 57.65 -14.08 -79.71
N MET A 20 57.14 -14.73 -78.64
CA MET A 20 57.82 -15.14 -77.39
C MET A 20 56.81 -15.74 -76.36
N PRO A 21 57.19 -16.71 -75.50
CA PRO A 21 56.28 -17.28 -74.51
C PRO A 21 56.26 -16.40 -73.25
N LEU A 22 55.12 -15.74 -72.98
CA LEU A 22 54.87 -15.02 -71.73
C LEU A 22 53.83 -15.78 -70.90
N SER A 23 54.12 -15.89 -69.61
CA SER A 23 53.35 -16.57 -68.57
C SER A 23 51.85 -16.24 -68.60
N MET A 24 51.00 -17.27 -68.65
CA MET A 24 49.58 -17.13 -68.36
C MET A 24 49.38 -16.89 -66.85
N ALA A 25 49.16 -15.63 -66.50
CA ALA A 25 48.64 -15.24 -65.20
C ALA A 25 47.20 -15.74 -65.07
N TRP A 26 46.96 -16.57 -64.05
CA TRP A 26 45.64 -16.93 -63.58
C TRP A 26 44.93 -15.67 -63.06
N CYS A 27 43.79 -15.34 -63.66
CA CYS A 27 42.90 -14.31 -63.15
C CYS A 27 41.93 -14.97 -62.16
N GLU A 28 42.35 -15.09 -60.89
CA GLU A 28 41.42 -15.40 -59.81
C GLU A 28 40.50 -14.20 -59.61
N THR A 29 39.24 -14.39 -59.97
CA THR A 29 38.19 -13.46 -59.57
C THR A 29 37.94 -13.66 -58.08
N ASN A 30 38.60 -12.84 -57.27
CA ASN A 30 38.25 -12.67 -55.85
C ASN A 30 36.89 -11.98 -55.76
N ALA A 31 35.82 -12.73 -56.01
CA ALA A 31 34.51 -12.41 -55.51
C ALA A 31 34.59 -12.55 -53.98
N LYS A 32 34.88 -11.43 -53.30
CA LYS A 32 34.61 -11.30 -51.86
C LYS A 32 33.13 -11.63 -51.68
N ALA A 33 32.86 -12.83 -51.16
CA ALA A 33 31.59 -13.12 -50.53
C ALA A 33 31.39 -12.03 -49.46
N VAL A 34 30.37 -11.21 -49.64
CA VAL A 34 29.79 -10.47 -48.53
C VAL A 34 29.13 -11.55 -47.69
N GLU A 35 29.89 -12.14 -46.78
CA GLU A 35 29.30 -12.88 -45.66
C GLU A 35 28.39 -11.88 -44.97
N ASN A 36 27.10 -12.15 -45.08
CA ASN A 36 26.06 -11.48 -44.33
C ASN A 36 26.47 -11.61 -42.86
N GLU A 37 27.02 -10.56 -42.26
CA GLU A 37 27.34 -10.54 -40.83
C GLU A 37 26.04 -10.94 -40.13
N ALA A 38 25.99 -12.17 -39.63
CA ALA A 38 24.84 -12.67 -38.91
C ALA A 38 24.60 -11.67 -37.78
N ASP A 39 23.45 -10.99 -37.82
CA ASP A 39 23.00 -10.05 -36.82
C ASP A 39 23.14 -10.70 -35.44
N CYS A 40 24.28 -10.43 -34.81
CA CYS A 40 24.68 -11.06 -33.54
C CYS A 40 23.96 -10.41 -32.37
N SER A 41 23.25 -9.30 -32.63
CA SER A 41 22.61 -8.52 -31.60
C SER A 41 21.27 -9.16 -31.24
N PRO A 42 21.04 -9.49 -29.97
CA PRO A 42 19.70 -9.77 -29.49
C PRO A 42 18.82 -8.54 -29.71
N HIS A 43 17.55 -8.73 -30.05
CA HIS A 43 16.61 -7.63 -30.23
C HIS A 43 15.44 -7.76 -29.28
N ILE A 44 15.08 -6.68 -28.58
CA ILE A 44 13.99 -6.69 -27.60
C ILE A 44 12.75 -6.05 -28.22
N PHE A 45 11.65 -6.81 -28.26
CA PHE A 45 10.36 -6.30 -28.70
C PHE A 45 9.55 -5.70 -27.55
N SER A 46 9.51 -6.37 -26.39
CA SER A 46 8.66 -5.93 -25.28
C SER A 46 9.04 -6.55 -23.93
N LEU A 47 8.54 -5.91 -22.86
CA LEU A 47 8.49 -6.44 -21.50
C LEU A 47 7.02 -6.55 -21.07
N ILE A 48 6.62 -7.72 -20.59
CA ILE A 48 5.26 -7.97 -20.10
C ILE A 48 5.34 -8.56 -18.68
N PRO A 49 4.86 -7.83 -17.65
CA PRO A 49 4.51 -6.41 -17.68
C PRO A 49 5.74 -5.50 -17.89
N ASN A 50 5.54 -4.23 -18.24
CA ASN A 50 6.62 -3.22 -18.34
C ASN A 50 6.88 -2.48 -17.00
N GLN A 51 6.28 -2.97 -15.92
CA GLN A 51 6.49 -2.50 -14.56
C GLN A 51 6.29 -3.65 -13.58
N GLY A 52 6.94 -3.60 -12.42
CA GLY A 52 6.81 -4.66 -11.43
C GLY A 52 7.39 -4.30 -10.07
N GLU A 53 6.85 -4.94 -9.04
CA GLU A 53 7.40 -4.90 -7.68
C GLU A 53 8.58 -5.88 -7.56
N PRO A 54 9.50 -5.72 -6.58
CA PRO A 54 10.54 -6.72 -6.34
C PRO A 54 9.99 -8.14 -6.18
N ALA A 55 10.63 -9.09 -6.86
CA ALA A 55 10.26 -10.50 -7.03
C ALA A 55 9.06 -10.78 -7.94
N SER A 56 8.49 -9.77 -8.61
CA SER A 56 7.47 -10.02 -9.65
C SER A 56 8.11 -10.58 -10.93
N PRO A 57 7.46 -11.52 -11.62
CA PRO A 57 7.97 -12.07 -12.87
C PRO A 57 7.72 -11.10 -14.04
N ILE A 58 8.72 -10.94 -14.89
CA ILE A 58 8.67 -10.19 -16.15
C ILE A 58 9.04 -11.14 -17.29
N THR A 59 8.22 -11.17 -18.33
CA THR A 59 8.55 -11.84 -19.59
C THR A 59 9.11 -10.83 -20.58
N LEU A 60 10.30 -11.07 -21.10
CA LEU A 60 10.91 -10.33 -22.19
C LEU A 60 10.71 -11.13 -23.49
N TYR A 61 10.13 -10.47 -24.49
CA TYR A 61 10.00 -11.02 -25.84
C TYR A 61 11.02 -10.38 -26.78
N GLY A 62 11.64 -11.21 -27.61
CA GLY A 62 12.72 -10.77 -28.49
C GLY A 62 13.08 -11.77 -29.57
N LYS A 63 14.13 -11.43 -30.31
CA LYS A 63 14.77 -12.29 -31.33
C LYS A 63 16.23 -12.52 -30.95
N ASN A 64 16.81 -13.62 -31.44
CA ASN A 64 18.19 -14.04 -31.15
C ASN A 64 18.44 -14.26 -29.65
N LEU A 65 17.43 -14.77 -28.93
CA LEU A 65 17.54 -15.17 -27.53
C LEU A 65 18.13 -16.58 -27.46
N SER A 66 19.44 -16.71 -27.55
CA SER A 66 20.16 -17.99 -27.47
C SER A 66 20.85 -18.19 -26.12
N VAL A 67 21.24 -19.43 -25.83
CA VAL A 67 22.13 -19.74 -24.70
C VAL A 67 23.41 -18.91 -24.83
N GLY A 68 23.79 -18.22 -23.76
CA GLY A 68 24.99 -17.35 -23.71
C GLY A 68 24.70 -15.84 -23.72
N VAL A 69 23.47 -15.42 -24.02
CA VAL A 69 23.05 -14.02 -23.85
C VAL A 69 22.90 -13.72 -22.35
N ASN A 70 23.40 -12.58 -21.90
CA ASN A 70 23.24 -12.09 -20.52
C ASN A 70 22.19 -10.98 -20.47
N LEU A 71 21.26 -11.08 -19.53
CA LEU A 71 20.26 -10.03 -19.27
C LEU A 71 20.82 -9.05 -18.25
N TYR A 72 20.64 -7.76 -18.51
CA TYR A 72 21.01 -6.68 -17.59
C TYR A 72 19.82 -5.79 -17.29
N MET A 73 19.79 -5.28 -16.06
CA MET A 73 18.90 -4.21 -15.62
C MET A 73 19.77 -3.13 -14.95
N GLY A 74 19.93 -1.99 -15.63
CA GLY A 74 20.99 -1.04 -15.31
C GLY A 74 22.37 -1.66 -15.53
N GLU A 75 23.20 -1.69 -14.49
CA GLU A 75 24.53 -2.30 -14.52
C GLU A 75 24.55 -3.74 -13.96
N LYS A 76 23.41 -4.22 -13.45
CA LYS A 76 23.32 -5.51 -12.78
C LYS A 76 22.90 -6.60 -13.75
N GLY A 77 23.70 -7.67 -13.81
CA GLY A 77 23.32 -8.91 -14.50
C GLY A 77 22.19 -9.64 -13.76
N ILE A 78 21.15 -10.04 -14.50
CA ILE A 78 19.93 -10.65 -13.98
C ILE A 78 19.82 -12.09 -14.49
N PRO A 79 19.65 -13.08 -13.61
CA PRO A 79 19.37 -14.44 -14.05
C PRO A 79 17.97 -14.51 -14.69
N TYR A 80 17.85 -15.32 -15.74
CA TYR A 80 16.58 -15.56 -16.42
C TYR A 80 16.44 -17.05 -16.76
N SER A 81 15.21 -17.46 -17.08
CA SER A 81 14.90 -18.77 -17.64
C SER A 81 14.26 -18.62 -19.03
N PHE A 82 14.51 -19.57 -19.91
CA PHE A 82 13.80 -19.64 -21.19
C PHE A 82 12.37 -20.13 -20.96
N THR A 83 11.40 -19.44 -21.55
CA THR A 83 9.99 -19.86 -21.49
C THR A 83 9.61 -20.58 -22.79
N THR A 84 9.87 -19.93 -23.93
CA THR A 84 9.70 -20.48 -25.28
C THR A 84 10.79 -19.90 -26.19
N GLU A 85 10.84 -20.34 -27.45
CA GLU A 85 11.64 -19.64 -28.45
C GLU A 85 11.19 -18.17 -28.55
N GLY A 86 12.15 -17.24 -28.47
CA GLY A 86 11.89 -15.80 -28.48
C GLY A 86 11.34 -15.19 -27.18
N ALA A 87 11.31 -15.94 -26.07
CA ALA A 87 10.89 -15.40 -24.77
C ALA A 87 11.75 -15.90 -23.59
N ILE A 88 12.13 -14.96 -22.72
CA ILE A 88 12.79 -15.24 -21.44
C ILE A 88 11.99 -14.64 -20.29
N SER A 89 12.04 -15.28 -19.12
CA SER A 89 11.40 -14.80 -17.89
C SER A 89 12.46 -14.52 -16.83
N PHE A 90 12.31 -13.41 -16.12
CA PHE A 90 13.15 -13.05 -14.98
C PHE A 90 12.32 -12.42 -13.86
N GLU A 91 12.83 -12.43 -12.64
CA GLU A 91 12.20 -11.73 -11.52
C GLU A 91 12.83 -10.35 -11.33
N VAL A 92 11.99 -9.34 -11.06
CA VAL A 92 12.46 -7.99 -10.72
C VAL A 92 13.34 -8.07 -9.47
N PRO A 93 14.62 -7.67 -9.53
CA PRO A 93 15.48 -7.68 -8.36
C PRO A 93 14.98 -6.71 -7.29
N LYS A 94 15.52 -6.83 -6.08
CA LYS A 94 15.31 -5.83 -5.03
C LYS A 94 16.06 -4.53 -5.36
N PHE A 95 15.45 -3.70 -6.20
CA PHE A 95 15.87 -2.35 -6.54
C PHE A 95 15.01 -1.32 -5.82
N GLU A 96 15.53 -0.09 -5.75
CA GLU A 96 14.73 1.06 -5.36
C GLU A 96 13.67 1.35 -6.43
N VAL A 97 12.69 2.16 -6.05
CA VAL A 97 11.63 2.59 -6.96
C VAL A 97 12.26 3.44 -8.05
N GLY A 98 11.96 3.14 -9.31
CA GLY A 98 12.59 3.87 -10.41
C GLY A 98 12.36 3.23 -11.76
N SER A 99 12.91 3.87 -12.79
CA SER A 99 12.92 3.34 -14.15
C SER A 99 14.33 2.88 -14.47
N TYR A 100 14.48 1.63 -14.88
CA TYR A 100 15.79 1.03 -15.17
C TYR A 100 15.82 0.51 -16.61
N PRO A 101 16.90 0.77 -17.37
CA PRO A 101 17.06 0.19 -18.69
C PRO A 101 17.30 -1.31 -18.57
N VAL A 102 16.55 -2.09 -19.33
CA VAL A 102 16.72 -3.53 -19.52
C VAL A 102 17.26 -3.76 -20.91
N TYR A 103 18.32 -4.56 -21.00
CA TYR A 103 18.96 -4.92 -22.27
C TYR A 103 19.63 -6.28 -22.18
N LEU A 104 19.92 -6.84 -23.35
CA LEU A 104 20.58 -8.12 -23.52
C LEU A 104 21.97 -7.88 -24.11
N ARG A 105 22.96 -8.64 -23.64
CA ARG A 105 24.33 -8.58 -24.15
C ARG A 105 24.87 -9.98 -24.37
N TYR A 106 25.29 -10.27 -25.61
CA TYR A 106 25.98 -11.51 -25.93
C TYR A 106 27.50 -11.37 -25.73
N ASN A 107 28.08 -10.26 -26.20
CA ASN A 107 29.47 -9.85 -25.96
C ASN A 107 29.57 -8.31 -26.05
N GLU A 108 30.77 -7.74 -25.88
CA GLU A 108 31.01 -6.28 -25.88
C GLU A 108 30.50 -5.52 -27.11
N ASN A 109 30.38 -6.19 -28.26
CA ASN A 109 29.95 -5.57 -29.53
C ASN A 109 28.53 -5.97 -29.95
N CYS A 110 27.86 -6.86 -29.21
CA CYS A 110 26.54 -7.40 -29.53
C CYS A 110 25.58 -7.15 -28.35
N GLU A 111 25.01 -5.94 -28.29
CA GLU A 111 24.03 -5.48 -27.28
C GLU A 111 22.70 -5.14 -27.97
N SER A 112 21.59 -5.41 -27.29
CA SER A 112 20.26 -5.01 -27.74
C SER A 112 19.97 -3.52 -27.53
N GLU A 113 18.83 -3.07 -28.04
CA GLU A 113 18.21 -1.84 -27.60
C GLU A 113 17.86 -1.90 -26.11
N LYS A 114 17.81 -0.72 -25.48
CA LYS A 114 17.41 -0.56 -24.09
C LYS A 114 15.93 -0.24 -24.02
N ILE A 115 15.18 -1.05 -23.28
CA ILE A 115 13.78 -0.79 -22.94
C ILE A 115 13.66 -0.56 -21.44
N ASN A 116 12.86 0.41 -21.02
CA ASN A 116 12.72 0.72 -19.60
C ASN A 116 11.73 -0.21 -18.92
N LEU A 117 12.13 -0.74 -17.76
CA LEU A 117 11.25 -1.39 -16.80
C LEU A 117 11.08 -0.48 -15.58
N LYS A 118 9.82 -0.22 -15.20
CA LYS A 118 9.52 0.57 -14.00
C LYS A 118 9.42 -0.33 -12.77
N VAL A 119 10.36 -0.20 -11.84
CA VAL A 119 10.28 -0.81 -10.50
C VAL A 119 9.32 0.02 -9.65
N THR A 120 8.28 -0.63 -9.12
CA THR A 120 7.28 -0.01 -8.26
C THR A 120 7.44 -0.44 -6.80
N GLU A 121 6.94 0.38 -5.88
CA GLU A 121 6.85 -0.02 -4.47
C GLU A 121 5.93 -1.22 -4.31
N ARG A 122 6.24 -2.08 -3.33
CA ARG A 122 5.29 -3.10 -2.90
C ARG A 122 4.07 -2.43 -2.28
N LYS A 123 2.89 -2.97 -2.57
CA LYS A 123 1.66 -2.55 -1.92
C LYS A 123 1.81 -2.66 -0.38
N PRO A 124 1.53 -1.59 0.39
CA PRO A 124 1.57 -1.67 1.83
C PRO A 124 0.38 -2.48 2.36
N VAL A 125 0.59 -3.18 3.47
CA VAL A 125 -0.43 -4.03 4.10
C VAL A 125 -0.49 -3.74 5.58
N ILE A 126 -1.69 -3.52 6.11
CA ILE A 126 -1.95 -3.52 7.56
C ILE A 126 -2.38 -4.94 7.94
N SER A 127 -1.68 -5.56 8.88
CA SER A 127 -2.00 -6.91 9.38
C SER A 127 -2.71 -6.86 10.73
N THR A 128 -2.44 -5.88 11.59
CA THR A 128 -3.13 -5.70 12.86
C THR A 128 -3.01 -4.28 13.41
N LEU A 129 -3.93 -3.95 14.32
CA LEU A 129 -3.99 -2.70 15.07
C LEU A 129 -3.90 -2.99 16.57
N ILE A 130 -3.11 -2.21 17.30
CA ILE A 130 -2.93 -2.36 18.74
C ILE A 130 -3.06 -0.99 19.44
N PRO A 131 -4.15 -0.77 20.20
CA PRO A 131 -5.37 -1.57 20.24
C PRO A 131 -6.13 -1.49 18.90
N ASN A 132 -7.03 -2.45 18.64
CA ASN A 132 -7.89 -2.45 17.45
C ASN A 132 -9.22 -1.69 17.66
N GLN A 133 -9.43 -1.19 18.87
CA GLN A 133 -10.55 -0.36 19.25
C GLN A 133 -10.16 0.56 20.41
N ILE A 134 -10.85 1.69 20.54
CA ILE A 134 -10.74 2.61 21.69
C ILE A 134 -12.14 3.04 22.13
N TYR A 135 -12.26 3.60 23.33
CA TYR A 135 -13.51 4.23 23.76
C TYR A 135 -13.61 5.65 23.22
N TYR A 136 -14.83 6.14 23.00
CA TYR A 136 -15.07 7.53 22.60
C TYR A 136 -14.41 8.51 23.58
N CYS A 137 -14.56 8.21 24.88
CA CYS A 137 -14.01 8.99 25.99
C CYS A 137 -12.52 8.75 26.28
N THR A 138 -11.80 7.96 25.47
CA THR A 138 -10.34 7.82 25.63
C THR A 138 -9.67 9.20 25.55
N PRO A 139 -8.92 9.63 26.59
CA PRO A 139 -8.29 10.94 26.61
C PRO A 139 -7.37 11.13 25.40
N SER A 140 -7.32 12.35 24.85
CA SER A 140 -6.55 12.60 23.63
C SER A 140 -5.12 12.08 23.69
N LYS A 141 -4.41 12.23 24.83
CA LYS A 141 -3.04 11.73 25.01
C LYS A 141 -2.89 10.20 24.90
N ASP A 142 -3.96 9.46 25.16
CA ASP A 142 -3.97 7.99 25.23
C ASP A 142 -4.64 7.37 23.97
N ARG A 143 -5.08 8.18 22.99
CA ARG A 143 -5.64 7.71 21.70
C ARG A 143 -4.54 7.24 20.73
N VAL A 144 -3.58 6.48 21.23
CA VAL A 144 -2.43 5.98 20.45
C VAL A 144 -2.75 4.58 19.93
N VAL A 145 -2.54 4.36 18.63
CA VAL A 145 -2.75 3.06 17.98
C VAL A 145 -1.53 2.71 17.15
N LEU A 146 -0.99 1.52 17.38
CA LEU A 146 0.10 0.94 16.60
C LEU A 146 -0.47 0.11 15.44
N LEU A 147 -0.16 0.53 14.22
CA LEU A 147 -0.42 -0.22 12.99
C LEU A 147 0.77 -1.14 12.76
N LYS A 148 0.54 -2.46 12.73
CA LYS A 148 1.53 -3.45 12.29
C LYS A 148 1.19 -3.94 10.90
N GLY A 149 2.21 -4.26 10.12
CA GLY A 149 2.04 -4.61 8.73
C GLY A 149 3.34 -4.91 7.99
N ASP A 150 3.31 -4.71 6.69
CA ASP A 150 4.43 -4.94 5.79
C ASP A 150 4.50 -3.87 4.69
N ASN A 151 5.71 -3.69 4.15
CA ASN A 151 6.03 -2.81 3.03
C ASN A 151 5.72 -1.32 3.28
N PHE A 152 5.86 -0.85 4.52
CA PHE A 152 5.77 0.58 4.80
C PHE A 152 7.07 1.29 4.37
N SER A 153 6.93 2.33 3.54
CA SER A 153 8.02 3.26 3.22
C SER A 153 8.17 4.31 4.33
N LYS A 154 9.35 4.96 4.45
CA LYS A 154 9.61 5.97 5.49
C LYS A 154 8.62 7.14 5.46
N GLU A 155 8.09 7.45 4.28
CA GLU A 155 7.14 8.54 4.02
C GLU A 155 5.69 8.03 3.89
N THR A 156 5.40 6.82 4.39
CA THR A 156 4.04 6.28 4.44
C THR A 156 3.14 7.21 5.23
N LYS A 157 1.98 7.53 4.67
CA LYS A 157 0.93 8.29 5.36
C LYS A 157 -0.17 7.35 5.81
N VAL A 158 -0.75 7.62 6.97
CA VAL A 158 -1.93 6.91 7.46
C VAL A 158 -3.17 7.74 7.14
N LEU A 159 -4.21 7.10 6.63
CA LEU A 159 -5.52 7.69 6.41
C LEU A 159 -6.50 7.11 7.44
N PHE A 160 -7.23 7.98 8.11
CA PHE A 160 -8.39 7.67 8.95
C PHE A 160 -9.63 8.23 8.22
N ASP A 161 -10.52 7.34 7.79
CA ASP A 161 -11.68 7.69 6.94
C ASP A 161 -11.30 8.55 5.73
N GLU A 162 -10.30 8.11 4.97
CA GLU A 162 -9.73 8.79 3.78
C GLU A 162 -9.05 10.14 4.07
N VAL A 163 -8.96 10.58 5.33
CA VAL A 163 -8.25 11.80 5.73
C VAL A 163 -6.88 11.45 6.28
N VAL A 164 -5.83 12.11 5.79
CA VAL A 164 -4.47 11.92 6.30
C VAL A 164 -4.39 12.39 7.75
N VAL A 165 -3.90 11.52 8.63
CA VAL A 165 -3.66 11.82 10.05
C VAL A 165 -2.17 11.84 10.35
N GLY A 166 -1.80 12.54 11.44
CA GLY A 166 -0.43 12.53 11.94
C GLY A 166 0.00 11.12 12.33
N SER A 167 1.16 10.70 11.85
CA SER A 167 1.71 9.37 12.07
C SER A 167 3.21 9.40 12.30
N GLU A 168 3.71 8.48 13.11
CA GLU A 168 5.13 8.26 13.35
C GLU A 168 5.56 6.94 12.70
N PHE A 169 6.45 7.02 11.72
CA PHE A 169 7.05 5.84 11.12
C PHE A 169 8.08 5.25 12.07
N LEU A 170 7.85 4.02 12.53
CA LEU A 170 8.79 3.30 13.40
C LEU A 170 9.76 2.46 12.57
N ASN A 171 9.22 1.66 11.64
CA ASN A 171 9.97 0.85 10.69
C ASN A 171 9.04 0.35 9.56
N ASN A 172 9.59 -0.42 8.62
CA ASN A 172 8.85 -0.94 7.46
C ASN A 172 7.72 -1.94 7.78
N LYS A 173 7.49 -2.23 9.06
CA LYS A 173 6.43 -3.11 9.60
C LYS A 173 5.56 -2.43 10.65
N ALA A 174 5.84 -1.19 11.03
CA ALA A 174 5.16 -0.52 12.14
C ALA A 174 5.07 1.00 11.96
N ILE A 175 3.86 1.53 12.15
CA ILE A 175 3.56 2.97 12.18
C ILE A 175 2.68 3.22 13.39
N GLU A 176 2.98 4.24 14.17
CA GLU A 176 2.12 4.71 15.26
C GLU A 176 1.27 5.88 14.80
N ILE A 177 0.01 5.94 15.23
CA ILE A 177 -0.85 7.10 15.01
C ILE A 177 -1.50 7.55 16.30
N LYS A 178 -1.90 8.82 16.30
CA LYS A 178 -2.87 9.35 17.26
C LYS A 178 -4.22 9.45 16.58
N VAL A 179 -5.17 8.62 17.00
CA VAL A 179 -6.53 8.60 16.42
C VAL A 179 -7.23 9.93 16.76
N PRO A 180 -7.72 10.69 15.76
CA PRO A 180 -8.42 11.94 16.00
C PRO A 180 -9.71 11.71 16.80
N GLN A 181 -10.25 12.78 17.41
CA GLN A 181 -11.59 12.70 17.98
C GLN A 181 -12.60 12.51 16.84
N ALA A 182 -13.37 11.44 16.92
CA ALA A 182 -14.40 11.08 15.95
C ALA A 182 -15.61 10.49 16.67
N ASN A 183 -16.72 10.35 15.96
CA ASN A 183 -17.94 9.75 16.50
C ASN A 183 -17.70 8.28 16.90
N SER A 184 -18.59 7.73 17.73
CA SER A 184 -18.62 6.29 17.97
C SER A 184 -19.00 5.55 16.69
N GLY A 185 -18.50 4.31 16.55
CA GLY A 185 -18.82 3.43 15.43
C GLY A 185 -17.61 2.89 14.68
N LEU A 186 -17.89 2.38 13.48
CA LEU A 186 -16.91 1.79 12.59
C LEU A 186 -16.20 2.86 11.75
N HIS A 187 -14.88 2.83 11.80
CA HIS A 187 -13.97 3.67 11.03
C HIS A 187 -13.01 2.79 10.21
N HIS A 188 -12.36 3.40 9.23
CA HIS A 188 -11.39 2.73 8.39
C HIS A 188 -10.02 3.36 8.49
N LEU A 189 -9.01 2.52 8.71
CA LEU A 189 -7.61 2.87 8.58
C LEU A 189 -7.04 2.32 7.29
N GLN A 190 -6.27 3.14 6.60
CA GLN A 190 -5.47 2.75 5.43
C GLN A 190 -4.08 3.36 5.55
N VAL A 191 -3.13 2.78 4.83
CA VAL A 191 -1.82 3.40 4.61
C VAL A 191 -1.59 3.61 3.12
N ILE A 192 -0.89 4.69 2.78
CA ILE A 192 -0.47 5.01 1.42
C ILE A 192 1.02 5.28 1.38
N ASN A 193 1.74 4.54 0.54
CA ASN A 193 3.15 4.81 0.28
C ASN A 193 3.30 5.96 -0.73
N PRO A 194 4.47 6.64 -0.81
CA PRO A 194 4.71 7.77 -1.71
C PRO A 194 4.43 7.49 -3.20
N GLY A 195 4.59 6.24 -3.64
CA GLY A 195 4.23 5.80 -4.99
C GLY A 195 2.73 5.76 -5.28
N GLY A 196 1.87 6.09 -4.31
CA GLY A 196 0.42 6.15 -4.43
C GLY A 196 -0.30 4.82 -4.18
N THR A 197 0.43 3.76 -3.83
CA THR A 197 -0.17 2.46 -3.52
C THR A 197 -0.81 2.48 -2.14
N LYS A 198 -2.13 2.22 -2.08
CA LYS A 198 -2.90 2.11 -0.83
C LYS A 198 -2.96 0.67 -0.34
N SER A 199 -2.98 0.47 0.97
CA SER A 199 -3.41 -0.81 1.56
C SER A 199 -4.90 -1.05 1.33
N LEU A 200 -5.37 -2.25 1.66
CA LEU A 200 -6.80 -2.43 1.93
C LEU A 200 -7.20 -1.62 3.16
N ALA A 201 -8.49 -1.27 3.23
CA ALA A 201 -9.07 -0.68 4.45
C ALA A 201 -9.05 -1.71 5.58
N TYR A 202 -8.63 -1.27 6.75
CA TYR A 202 -8.63 -2.03 7.99
C TYR A 202 -9.65 -1.42 8.94
N ASN A 203 -10.55 -2.24 9.47
CA ASN A 203 -11.61 -1.79 10.37
C ASN A 203 -11.04 -1.39 11.73
N PHE A 204 -11.42 -0.20 12.20
CA PHE A 204 -11.10 0.31 13.52
C PHE A 204 -12.39 0.78 14.19
N TYR A 205 -12.60 0.42 15.45
CA TYR A 205 -13.86 0.72 16.14
C TYR A 205 -13.67 1.73 17.27
N ILE A 206 -14.51 2.75 17.31
CA ILE A 206 -14.62 3.66 18.45
C ILE A 206 -15.87 3.24 19.24
N GLU A 207 -15.66 2.60 20.39
CA GLU A 207 -16.74 2.14 21.25
C GLU A 207 -17.42 3.33 21.93
N GLY A 208 -18.71 3.49 21.66
CA GLY A 208 -19.57 4.53 22.23
C GLY A 208 -20.50 4.02 23.32
N ARG A 209 -20.50 2.72 23.63
CA ARG A 209 -21.39 2.17 24.66
C ARG A 209 -21.00 2.67 26.05
N PRO A 210 -21.94 3.21 26.84
CA PRO A 210 -21.66 3.56 28.22
C PRO A 210 -21.63 2.30 29.10
N VAL A 211 -20.86 2.32 30.18
CA VAL A 211 -20.83 1.25 31.19
C VAL A 211 -21.09 1.87 32.55
N ILE A 212 -21.97 1.25 33.33
CA ILE A 212 -22.21 1.63 34.73
C ILE A 212 -21.38 0.69 35.60
N TYR A 213 -20.58 1.24 36.50
CA TYR A 213 -19.84 0.49 37.51
C TYR A 213 -20.56 0.46 38.84
N ASN A 214 -21.15 1.59 39.24
CA ASN A 214 -21.78 1.74 40.54
C ASN A 214 -22.89 2.81 40.47
N ILE A 215 -23.88 2.68 41.34
CA ILE A 215 -24.83 3.75 41.63
C ILE A 215 -24.93 3.89 43.15
N SER A 216 -24.71 5.09 43.66
CA SER A 216 -24.78 5.40 45.08
C SER A 216 -25.66 6.61 45.36
N VAL A 217 -26.18 6.70 46.59
CA VAL A 217 -26.92 7.87 47.04
C VAL A 217 -25.94 8.98 47.42
N GLY A 218 -26.11 10.15 46.80
CA GLY A 218 -25.33 11.37 47.06
C GLY A 218 -26.00 12.25 48.11
N ILE A 219 -26.12 13.54 47.83
CA ILE A 219 -26.75 14.50 48.74
C ILE A 219 -28.26 14.24 48.82
N ILE A 220 -28.78 14.25 50.04
CA ILE A 220 -30.22 14.16 50.31
C ILE A 220 -30.75 15.55 50.60
N TYR A 221 -31.77 15.97 49.85
CA TYR A 221 -32.48 17.23 50.01
C TYR A 221 -33.91 16.97 50.50
N LYS A 222 -34.64 18.04 50.83
CA LYS A 222 -36.06 17.90 51.16
C LYS A 222 -36.85 17.49 49.92
N GLY A 223 -37.32 16.24 49.88
CA GLY A 223 -38.21 15.72 48.85
C GLY A 223 -37.53 15.19 47.58
N HIS A 224 -36.19 15.17 47.53
CA HIS A 224 -35.41 14.56 46.45
C HIS A 224 -33.99 14.24 46.95
N TYR A 225 -33.29 13.37 46.24
CA TYR A 225 -31.90 13.04 46.55
C TYR A 225 -31.12 12.74 45.27
N GLU A 226 -29.81 12.87 45.34
CA GLU A 226 -28.92 12.56 44.23
C GLU A 226 -28.66 11.06 44.13
N LEU A 227 -28.69 10.53 42.91
CA LEU A 227 -28.07 9.27 42.54
C LEU A 227 -26.79 9.57 41.75
N LEU A 228 -25.65 9.22 42.33
CA LEU A 228 -24.36 9.28 41.67
C LEU A 228 -24.17 8.00 40.84
N VAL A 229 -24.33 8.11 39.53
CA VAL A 229 -24.11 7.03 38.57
C VAL A 229 -22.67 7.11 38.09
N GLU A 230 -21.84 6.19 38.58
CA GLU A 230 -20.41 6.10 38.26
C GLU A 230 -20.18 5.03 37.19
N GLY A 231 -19.32 5.33 36.23
CA GLY A 231 -19.11 4.47 35.08
C GLY A 231 -18.01 4.95 34.17
N GLU A 232 -18.13 4.57 32.90
CA GLU A 232 -17.27 5.05 31.83
C GLU A 232 -18.04 5.28 30.54
N ASN A 233 -17.43 6.09 29.67
CA ASN A 233 -17.91 6.37 28.33
C ASN A 233 -19.31 7.01 28.29
N PHE A 234 -19.64 7.81 29.32
CA PHE A 234 -20.80 8.68 29.29
C PHE A 234 -20.52 9.86 28.38
N LEU A 235 -21.39 10.11 27.41
CA LEU A 235 -21.27 11.25 26.50
C LEU A 235 -22.04 12.46 27.06
N TRP A 236 -21.69 13.65 26.59
CA TRP A 236 -22.51 14.83 26.87
C TRP A 236 -23.93 14.61 26.31
N GLY A 237 -24.96 14.76 27.15
CA GLY A 237 -26.35 14.46 26.80
C GLY A 237 -26.78 13.00 27.07
N SER A 238 -25.95 12.21 27.76
CA SER A 238 -26.36 10.90 28.26
C SER A 238 -27.44 11.01 29.31
N LEU A 239 -28.41 10.11 29.26
CA LEU A 239 -29.56 10.12 30.15
C LEU A 239 -29.79 8.75 30.79
N PRO A 240 -30.20 8.68 32.06
CA PRO A 240 -30.62 7.43 32.66
C PRO A 240 -31.99 6.99 32.13
N LEU A 241 -32.15 5.68 31.95
CA LEU A 241 -33.44 4.99 31.90
C LEU A 241 -33.67 4.36 33.27
N VAL A 242 -34.72 4.76 33.98
CA VAL A 242 -35.11 4.19 35.27
C VAL A 242 -36.39 3.39 35.05
N GLU A 243 -36.38 2.09 35.36
CA GLU A 243 -37.50 1.18 35.06
C GLU A 243 -37.91 1.22 33.58
N GLY A 244 -36.91 1.32 32.69
CA GLY A 244 -37.10 1.45 31.25
C GLY A 244 -37.69 2.79 30.79
N LYS A 245 -37.94 3.75 31.69
CA LYS A 245 -38.45 5.09 31.37
C LYS A 245 -37.32 6.11 31.32
N ARG A 246 -37.33 6.94 30.28
CA ARG A 246 -36.35 8.01 30.09
C ARG A 246 -36.52 9.11 31.13
N VAL A 247 -35.42 9.53 31.71
CA VAL A 247 -35.31 10.67 32.62
C VAL A 247 -34.77 11.86 31.82
N ASP A 248 -35.61 12.87 31.60
CA ASP A 248 -35.27 14.04 30.78
C ASP A 248 -34.88 15.29 31.59
N SER A 249 -34.99 15.23 32.92
CA SER A 249 -34.73 16.36 33.82
C SER A 249 -34.00 15.92 35.08
N GLY A 250 -33.28 16.84 35.72
CA GLY A 250 -32.53 16.55 36.96
C GLY A 250 -31.27 15.72 36.71
N VAL A 251 -30.72 15.72 35.50
CA VAL A 251 -29.50 14.97 35.16
C VAL A 251 -28.36 15.95 34.91
N THR A 252 -27.32 15.86 35.72
CA THR A 252 -26.09 16.64 35.57
C THR A 252 -24.97 15.73 35.07
N TYR A 253 -24.39 16.09 33.93
CA TYR A 253 -23.22 15.42 33.37
C TYR A 253 -21.94 15.93 34.03
N GLN A 254 -21.18 15.04 34.67
CA GLN A 254 -19.92 15.35 35.33
C GLN A 254 -18.74 14.63 34.67
N GLY A 255 -18.67 14.73 33.34
CA GLY A 255 -17.61 14.09 32.56
C GLY A 255 -17.91 12.65 32.20
N CYS A 256 -16.94 12.01 31.54
CA CYS A 256 -17.11 10.70 30.91
C CYS A 256 -17.38 9.53 31.88
N ASN A 257 -17.35 9.80 33.18
CA ASN A 257 -17.36 8.80 34.24
C ASN A 257 -18.48 9.00 35.27
N VAL A 258 -19.17 10.14 35.28
CA VAL A 258 -20.19 10.43 36.30
C VAL A 258 -21.40 11.14 35.69
N LEU A 259 -22.59 10.62 35.99
CA LEU A 259 -23.85 11.33 35.90
C LEU A 259 -24.43 11.48 37.30
N VAL A 260 -24.93 12.68 37.64
CA VAL A 260 -25.72 12.90 38.86
C VAL A 260 -27.18 13.00 38.45
N TYR A 261 -28.03 12.17 39.04
CA TYR A 261 -29.47 12.20 38.81
C TYR A 261 -30.21 12.61 40.09
N ASP A 262 -30.81 13.80 40.07
CA ASP A 262 -31.71 14.31 41.09
C ASP A 262 -33.07 13.60 41.01
N ARG A 263 -33.23 12.54 41.80
CA ARG A 263 -34.44 11.73 41.81
C ARG A 263 -35.49 12.36 42.73
N ALA A 264 -36.64 12.69 42.15
CA ALA A 264 -37.82 13.20 42.85
C ALA A 264 -39.11 12.47 42.41
N PRO A 265 -40.13 12.36 43.28
CA PRO A 265 -40.05 12.59 44.71
C PRO A 265 -39.22 11.49 45.41
N GLU A 266 -38.73 11.79 46.60
CA GLU A 266 -38.26 10.78 47.54
C GLU A 266 -39.36 9.74 47.78
N SER A 267 -39.00 8.44 47.75
CA SER A 267 -39.92 7.33 48.00
C SER A 267 -39.41 6.58 49.21
N ASP A 268 -40.22 6.53 50.28
CA ASP A 268 -39.91 5.84 51.53
C ASP A 268 -40.16 4.31 51.47
N LEU A 269 -40.49 3.79 50.28
CA LEU A 269 -40.72 2.37 50.05
C LEU A 269 -39.46 1.72 49.48
N PRO A 270 -38.91 0.69 50.15
CA PRO A 270 -37.80 -0.09 49.62
C PRO A 270 -38.17 -0.59 48.23
N SER A 271 -37.36 -0.25 47.24
CA SER A 271 -37.57 -0.66 45.87
C SER A 271 -36.26 -1.06 45.23
N GLU A 272 -36.28 -2.17 44.50
CA GLU A 272 -35.23 -2.48 43.54
C GLU A 272 -35.50 -1.66 42.28
N LEU A 273 -34.51 -0.86 41.87
CA LEU A 273 -34.55 -0.09 40.64
C LEU A 273 -33.56 -0.67 39.64
N SER A 274 -34.04 -0.81 38.42
CA SER A 274 -33.26 -1.05 37.22
C SER A 274 -32.92 0.29 36.56
N ILE A 275 -31.62 0.51 36.34
CA ILE A 275 -31.08 1.72 35.72
C ILE A 275 -30.20 1.33 34.53
N GLN A 276 -30.35 2.02 33.41
CA GLN A 276 -29.38 2.04 32.30
C GLN A 276 -28.96 3.47 32.01
N VAL A 277 -27.81 3.65 31.38
CA VAL A 277 -27.44 4.92 30.74
C VAL A 277 -27.58 4.76 29.24
N VAL A 278 -28.18 5.76 28.59
CA VAL A 278 -28.31 5.85 27.14
C VAL A 278 -27.52 7.07 26.68
N ASN A 279 -26.52 6.83 25.85
CA ASN A 279 -25.77 7.89 25.19
C ASN A 279 -26.61 8.55 24.07
N PRO A 280 -26.28 9.78 23.62
CA PRO A 280 -27.01 10.47 22.56
C PRO A 280 -27.07 9.73 21.21
N ASP A 281 -26.11 8.83 20.96
CA ASP A 281 -26.06 7.95 19.79
C ASP A 281 -27.03 6.75 19.91
N GLY A 282 -27.73 6.62 21.04
CA GLY A 282 -28.69 5.56 21.32
C GLY A 282 -28.06 4.28 21.91
N LEU A 283 -26.73 4.22 22.05
CA LEU A 283 -26.07 3.08 22.69
C LEU A 283 -26.38 3.05 24.19
N ARG A 284 -26.60 1.85 24.71
CA ARG A 284 -27.06 1.62 26.08
C ARG A 284 -26.08 0.79 26.88
N SER A 285 -25.94 1.12 28.15
CA SER A 285 -25.26 0.28 29.12
C SER A 285 -26.04 -1.01 29.38
N ASN A 286 -25.39 -1.96 30.05
CA ASN A 286 -26.10 -3.04 30.71
C ASN A 286 -27.04 -2.47 31.80
N LEU A 287 -28.06 -3.26 32.17
CA LEU A 287 -28.92 -2.95 33.31
C LEU A 287 -28.11 -3.04 34.60
N PHE A 288 -28.25 -2.03 35.45
CA PHE A 288 -27.73 -1.99 36.80
C PHE A 288 -28.91 -2.04 37.77
N TYR A 289 -28.87 -2.92 38.76
CA TYR A 289 -29.92 -3.05 39.77
C TYR A 289 -29.45 -2.44 41.09
N LEU A 290 -30.27 -1.57 41.67
CA LEU A 290 -29.99 -0.88 42.92
C LEU A 290 -31.18 -1.04 43.87
N ALA A 291 -30.92 -1.56 45.07
CA ALA A 291 -31.89 -1.48 46.16
C ALA A 291 -31.78 -0.11 46.82
N ILE A 292 -32.88 0.65 46.81
CA ILE A 292 -32.99 1.92 47.54
C ILE A 292 -33.76 1.65 48.84
N PRO A 293 -33.30 2.19 49.98
CA PRO A 293 -34.00 2.07 51.27
C PRO A 293 -35.42 2.63 51.23
#